data_AF-A0A1D8T4C4-F1
#
_entry.id   AF-A0A1D8T4C4-F1
#
_cell.length_a   1.000
_cell.length_b   1.000
_cell.length_c   1.000
_cell.angle_alpha   90.00
_cell.angle_beta   90.00
_cell.angle_gamma   90.00
#
_symmetry.space_group_name_H-M   'P 1'
#
loop_
_entity.id
_entity.type
_entity.pdbx_description
1 polymer ?
#
loop_
_entity_poly.entity_id
_entity_poly.type
_entity_poly.pdbx_seq_one_letter_code
_entity_poly.pdbx_strand_id
1 'polypeptide(L)'
;MNSTAVIVFVVAWIVIGLITGLWMARRGHSAMWTIVAVILGPLFVPIAFERAERRPVLAATGPEGVDSAGSASADERRLLVGLDGSAESERALAAAIELMGSRCGSVILAEVVSYDDASEGASGNEVEEATARLAAAASRLPGVRTNYEVLAGPPGEALRQFAEEQEVDLLVVSRRGRGLSKRLMGSVSSDLVQHAKVPVLVVEP
;
A
#
# COMPACT_ATOMS: atom_id res chain seq x y z
N MET A 1 36.38 27.22 -17.70
CA MET A 1 35.26 26.25 -17.72
C MET A 1 34.01 27.00 -18.13
N ASN A 2 33.36 26.65 -19.24
CA ASN A 2 32.23 27.43 -19.79
C ASN A 2 31.01 27.34 -18.88
N SER A 3 30.44 28.48 -18.46
CA SER A 3 29.27 28.53 -17.57
C SER A 3 28.09 27.71 -18.10
N THR A 4 27.91 27.66 -19.43
CA THR A 4 26.90 26.82 -20.08
C THR A 4 27.12 25.32 -19.84
N ALA A 5 28.37 24.86 -19.89
CA ALA A 5 28.69 23.45 -19.64
C ALA A 5 28.43 23.05 -18.18
N VAL A 6 28.74 23.96 -17.24
CA VAL A 6 28.44 23.75 -15.81
C VAL A 6 26.93 23.68 -15.57
N ILE A 7 26.15 24.59 -16.19
CA ILE A 7 24.68 24.58 -16.07
C ILE A 7 24.09 23.29 -16.63
N VAL A 8 24.50 22.89 -17.83
CA VAL A 8 24.01 21.64 -18.46
C VAL A 8 24.33 20.43 -17.59
N PHE A 9 25.53 20.37 -17.02
CA PHE A 9 25.93 19.29 -16.12
C PHE A 9 25.06 19.25 -14.85
N VAL A 10 24.83 20.39 -14.19
CA VAL A 10 23.99 20.47 -12.99
C VAL A 10 22.53 20.11 -13.28
N VAL A 11 21.99 20.59 -14.41
CA VAL A 11 20.62 20.23 -14.82
C VAL A 11 20.49 18.73 -15.07
N ALA A 12 21.43 18.14 -15.82
CA ALA A 12 21.44 16.70 -16.06
C ALA A 12 21.55 15.90 -14.76
N TRP A 13 22.40 16.34 -13.83
CA TRP A 13 22.56 15.73 -12.51
C TRP A 13 21.25 15.69 -11.72
N ILE A 14 20.57 16.84 -11.61
CA ILE A 14 19.30 16.96 -10.87
C ILE A 14 18.21 16.15 -11.54
N VAL A 15 18.12 16.17 -12.87
CA VAL A 15 17.10 15.41 -13.62
C VAL A 15 17.27 13.91 -13.41
N ILE A 16 18.50 13.39 -13.48
CA ILE A 16 18.79 11.98 -13.22
C ILE A 16 18.41 11.60 -11.78
N GLY A 17 18.77 12.46 -10.81
CA GLY A 17 18.39 12.26 -9.41
C GLY A 17 16.87 12.24 -9.20
N LEU A 18 16.14 13.20 -9.77
CA LEU A 18 14.67 13.26 -9.68
C LEU A 18 14.03 12.01 -10.30
N ILE A 19 14.45 11.62 -11.51
CA ILE A 19 13.90 10.43 -12.19
C ILE A 19 14.14 9.18 -11.34
N THR A 20 15.36 8.99 -10.83
CA THR A 20 15.73 7.82 -10.03
C THR A 20 14.98 7.79 -8.69
N GLY A 21 14.87 8.94 -8.03
CA GLY A 21 14.12 9.09 -6.79
C GLY A 21 12.62 8.80 -6.94
N LEU A 22 11.99 9.37 -7.97
CA LEU A 22 10.58 9.12 -8.28
C LEU A 22 10.32 7.65 -8.65
N TRP A 23 11.27 7.04 -9.37
CA TRP A 23 11.23 5.62 -9.69
C TRP A 23 11.31 4.75 -8.43
N MET A 24 12.17 5.10 -7.47
CA MET A 24 12.29 4.37 -6.22
C MET A 24 11.04 4.50 -5.32
N ALA A 25 10.45 5.70 -5.25
CA ALA A 25 9.19 5.90 -4.53
C ALA A 25 8.07 5.01 -5.09
N ARG A 26 8.02 4.83 -6.43
CA ARG A 26 7.08 3.90 -7.07
C ARG A 26 7.39 2.43 -6.78
N ARG A 27 8.62 2.10 -6.39
CA ARG A 27 9.07 0.77 -5.97
C ARG A 27 8.84 0.50 -4.47
N GLY A 28 8.05 1.32 -3.78
CA GLY A 28 7.67 1.06 -2.40
C GLY A 28 8.68 1.55 -1.37
N HIS A 29 9.62 2.42 -1.76
CA HIS A 29 10.52 3.10 -0.82
C HIS A 29 9.97 4.46 -0.40
N SER A 30 10.47 4.96 0.74
CA SER A 30 10.09 6.27 1.25
C SER A 30 10.43 7.38 0.25
N ALA A 31 9.54 8.37 0.11
CA ALA A 31 9.75 9.52 -0.76
C ALA A 31 11.01 10.33 -0.40
N MET A 32 11.51 10.20 0.83
CA MET A 32 12.77 10.81 1.29
C MET A 32 13.97 10.46 0.40
N TRP A 33 13.98 9.26 -0.20
CA TRP A 33 15.03 8.87 -1.13
C TRP A 33 15.11 9.75 -2.38
N THR A 34 14.03 10.46 -2.73
CA THR A 34 14.08 11.44 -3.84
C THR A 34 15.02 12.59 -3.51
N ILE A 35 15.06 13.04 -2.26
CA ILE A 35 15.96 14.11 -1.83
C ILE A 35 17.41 13.60 -1.91
N VAL A 36 17.66 12.40 -1.40
CA VAL A 36 18.98 11.76 -1.46
C VAL A 36 19.44 11.55 -2.92
N ALA A 37 18.52 11.13 -3.79
CA ALA A 37 18.78 10.93 -5.22
C ALA A 37 19.15 12.24 -5.93
N VAL A 38 18.49 13.37 -5.61
CA VAL A 38 18.83 14.68 -6.20
C VAL A 38 20.22 15.16 -5.76
N ILE A 39 20.59 14.92 -4.50
CA ILE A 39 21.91 15.28 -3.98
C ILE A 39 23.00 14.44 -4.67
N LEU A 40 22.82 13.12 -4.74
CA LEU A 40 23.82 12.18 -5.27
C LEU A 40 23.80 12.05 -6.81
N GLY A 41 22.70 12.44 -7.47
CA GLY A 41 22.54 12.39 -8.91
C GLY A 41 22.83 11.00 -9.51
N PRO A 42 23.68 10.89 -10.54
CA PRO A 42 24.01 9.62 -11.19
C PRO A 42 24.64 8.58 -10.26
N LEU A 43 25.35 9.00 -9.20
CA LEU A 43 25.98 8.07 -8.25
C LEU A 43 24.96 7.30 -7.42
N PHE A 44 23.71 7.76 -7.38
CA PHE A 44 22.63 7.10 -6.67
C PHE A 44 22.08 5.86 -7.39
N VAL A 45 22.22 5.80 -8.71
CA VAL A 45 21.64 4.74 -9.55
C VAL A 45 21.99 3.33 -9.10
N PRO A 46 23.26 2.96 -8.81
CA PRO A 46 23.58 1.61 -8.34
C PRO A 46 22.93 1.27 -6.99
N ILE A 47 22.89 2.23 -6.06
CA ILE A 47 22.25 2.07 -4.74
C ILE A 47 20.74 1.87 -4.91
N ALA A 48 20.12 2.64 -5.81
CA ALA A 48 18.70 2.53 -6.11
C ALA A 48 18.35 1.15 -6.69
N PHE A 49 19.21 0.60 -7.56
CA PHE A 49 18.98 -0.71 -8.16
C PHE A 49 19.07 -1.83 -7.12
N GLU A 50 20.09 -1.80 -6.25
CA GLU A 50 20.27 -2.79 -5.17
C GLU A 50 19.10 -2.80 -4.18
N ARG A 51 18.51 -1.64 -3.90
CA ARG A 51 17.36 -1.53 -2.99
C ARG A 51 16.02 -1.90 -3.63
N ALA A 52 15.86 -1.65 -4.94
CA ALA A 52 14.58 -1.82 -5.64
C ALA A 52 14.16 -3.27 -5.86
N GLU A 53 15.04 -4.25 -5.70
CA GLU A 53 14.76 -5.68 -5.92
C GLU A 53 14.11 -6.36 -4.69
N ARG A 54 13.13 -5.69 -4.07
CA ARG A 54 12.36 -6.26 -2.96
C ARG A 54 10.99 -6.72 -3.44
N ARG A 55 10.58 -7.89 -2.95
CA ARG A 55 9.20 -8.34 -3.05
C ARG A 55 8.40 -7.77 -1.87
N PRO A 56 7.09 -7.55 -2.02
CA PRO A 56 6.24 -7.25 -0.88
C PRO A 56 6.43 -8.27 0.25
N VAL A 57 6.50 -7.79 1.50
CA VAL A 57 6.69 -8.64 2.68
C VAL A 57 5.64 -8.29 3.72
N LEU A 58 5.21 -9.27 4.49
CA LEU A 58 4.38 -9.08 5.68
C LEU A 58 5.21 -8.40 6.77
N ALA A 59 4.77 -7.23 7.24
CA ALA A 59 5.47 -6.44 8.24
C ALA A 59 4.92 -6.65 9.66
N ALA A 60 3.60 -6.81 9.80
CA ALA A 60 2.95 -7.13 11.07
C ALA A 60 1.62 -7.84 10.84
N THR A 61 1.22 -8.67 11.81
CA THR A 61 0.01 -9.50 11.78
C THR A 61 -0.83 -9.26 13.03
N GLY A 62 -2.15 -9.23 12.86
CA GLY A 62 -3.11 -9.15 13.93
C GLY A 62 -3.13 -10.40 14.84
N PRO A 63 -3.83 -10.31 15.99
CA PRO A 63 -3.76 -11.30 17.06
C PRO A 63 -4.27 -12.71 16.72
N GLU A 64 -4.98 -12.89 15.61
CA GLU A 64 -5.51 -14.20 15.21
C GLU A 64 -4.78 -14.89 14.06
N GLY A 65 -3.86 -14.21 13.35
CA GLY A 65 -3.26 -14.76 12.14
C GLY A 65 -4.29 -15.06 11.04
N VAL A 66 -3.86 -15.13 9.79
CA VAL A 66 -4.78 -15.28 8.64
C VAL A 66 -5.38 -16.71 8.55
N ASP A 67 -4.97 -17.61 9.45
CA ASP A 67 -5.17 -19.07 9.37
C ASP A 67 -6.37 -19.62 10.16
N SER A 68 -7.20 -18.78 10.81
CA SER A 68 -8.47 -19.24 11.39
C SER A 68 -9.57 -19.35 10.32
N ALA A 69 -9.26 -20.02 9.21
CA ALA A 69 -10.22 -20.51 8.21
C ALA A 69 -11.04 -21.69 8.79
N GLY A 70 -11.84 -21.41 9.82
CA GLY A 70 -12.96 -22.28 10.18
C GLY A 70 -13.95 -22.26 9.03
N SER A 71 -14.24 -23.43 8.46
CA SER A 71 -15.00 -23.68 7.22
C SER A 71 -16.06 -22.62 6.94
N ALA A 72 -15.73 -21.65 6.09
CA ALA A 72 -16.70 -20.69 5.59
C ALA A 72 -17.75 -21.47 4.77
N SER A 73 -19.03 -21.15 4.99
CA SER A 73 -20.09 -21.68 4.13
C SER A 73 -19.87 -21.20 2.69
N ALA A 74 -20.33 -21.95 1.68
CA ALA A 74 -20.08 -21.64 0.26
C ALA A 74 -20.63 -20.26 -0.21
N ASP A 75 -21.42 -19.58 0.63
CA ASP A 75 -22.00 -18.26 0.36
C ASP A 75 -21.29 -17.12 1.14
N GLU A 76 -20.37 -17.46 2.04
CA GLU A 76 -19.55 -16.50 2.77
C GLU A 76 -18.34 -16.07 1.93
N ARG A 77 -18.15 -14.76 1.82
CA ARG A 77 -17.06 -14.14 1.09
C ARG A 77 -15.99 -13.62 2.03
N ARG A 78 -14.74 -13.80 1.59
CA ARG A 78 -13.55 -13.25 2.22
C ARG A 78 -13.15 -11.96 1.53
N LEU A 79 -13.18 -10.85 2.27
CA LEU A 79 -12.84 -9.53 1.76
C LEU A 79 -11.43 -9.14 2.19
N LEU A 80 -10.67 -8.54 1.28
CA LEU A 80 -9.48 -7.75 1.62
C LEU A 80 -9.83 -6.28 1.46
N VAL A 81 -9.60 -5.46 2.48
CA VAL A 81 -9.86 -4.02 2.42
C VAL A 81 -8.56 -3.26 2.64
N GLY A 82 -8.13 -2.55 1.60
CA GLY A 82 -6.96 -1.67 1.66
C GLY A 82 -7.26 -0.37 2.39
N LEU A 83 -6.58 -0.13 3.50
CA LEU A 83 -6.65 1.08 4.32
C LEU A 83 -5.35 1.86 4.23
N ASP A 84 -5.46 3.19 4.32
CA ASP A 84 -4.33 4.12 4.33
C ASP A 84 -4.47 5.19 5.43
N GLY A 85 -5.40 4.97 6.36
CA GLY A 85 -5.76 5.92 7.42
C GLY A 85 -6.53 7.16 6.95
N SER A 86 -6.93 7.25 5.68
CA SER A 86 -7.82 8.32 5.19
C SER A 86 -9.29 8.06 5.53
N ALA A 87 -10.09 9.13 5.62
CA ALA A 87 -11.53 9.01 5.82
C ALA A 87 -12.20 8.30 4.62
N GLU A 88 -11.64 8.42 3.42
CA GLU A 88 -12.10 7.73 2.23
C GLU A 88 -11.93 6.22 2.31
N SER A 89 -10.80 5.72 2.83
CA SER A 89 -10.59 4.28 3.01
C SER A 89 -11.46 3.71 4.15
N GLU A 90 -11.70 4.48 5.23
CA GLU A 90 -12.67 4.09 6.26
C GLU A 90 -14.11 3.99 5.70
N ARG A 91 -14.53 4.92 4.83
CA ARG A 91 -15.84 4.83 4.15
C ARG A 91 -15.92 3.63 3.21
N ALA A 92 -14.82 3.31 2.51
CA ALA A 92 -14.76 2.15 1.63
C ALA A 92 -14.98 0.84 2.41
N LEU A 93 -14.40 0.74 3.60
CA LEU A 93 -14.64 -0.38 4.52
C LEU A 93 -16.12 -0.49 4.91
N ALA A 94 -16.71 0.61 5.38
CA ALA A 94 -18.12 0.61 5.79
C ALA A 94 -19.06 0.22 4.63
N ALA A 95 -18.85 0.82 3.44
CA ALA A 95 -19.65 0.54 2.26
C ALA A 95 -19.52 -0.92 1.79
N ALA A 96 -18.33 -1.51 1.86
CA ALA A 96 -18.14 -2.91 1.51
C ALA A 96 -18.88 -3.86 2.46
N ILE A 97 -18.85 -3.58 3.76
CA ILE A 97 -19.57 -4.40 4.75
C ILE A 97 -21.08 -4.26 4.55
N GLU A 98 -21.57 -3.05 4.31
CA GLU A 98 -22.99 -2.81 4.01
C GLU A 98 -23.44 -3.54 2.72
N LEU A 99 -22.63 -3.46 1.65
CA LEU A 99 -22.90 -4.13 0.37
C LEU A 99 -22.95 -5.65 0.52
N MET A 100 -22.05 -6.21 1.31
CA MET A 100 -21.95 -7.66 1.51
C MET A 100 -23.02 -8.19 2.45
N GLY A 101 -23.39 -7.41 3.48
CA GLY A 101 -24.36 -7.80 4.48
C GLY A 101 -24.01 -9.14 5.11
N SER A 102 -24.97 -10.08 5.12
CA SER A 102 -24.80 -11.42 5.69
C SER A 102 -23.82 -12.33 4.93
N ARG A 103 -23.43 -11.97 3.70
CA ARG A 103 -22.43 -12.72 2.93
C ARG A 103 -20.99 -12.37 3.33
N CYS A 104 -20.79 -11.38 4.19
CA CYS A 104 -19.47 -11.02 4.70
C CYS A 104 -19.03 -12.05 5.75
N GLY A 105 -18.27 -13.07 5.33
CA GLY A 105 -17.84 -14.15 6.22
C GLY A 105 -16.59 -13.79 7.01
N SER A 106 -15.61 -13.17 6.34
CA SER A 106 -14.43 -12.60 6.98
C SER A 106 -13.88 -11.39 6.23
N VAL A 107 -13.20 -10.52 6.97
CA VAL A 107 -12.57 -9.30 6.48
C VAL A 107 -11.11 -9.29 6.92
N ILE A 108 -10.20 -9.08 5.97
CA ILE A 108 -8.81 -8.77 6.25
C ILE A 108 -8.61 -7.28 5.95
N LEU A 109 -8.19 -6.51 6.94
CA LEU A 109 -7.80 -5.12 6.76
C LEU A 109 -6.31 -5.07 6.46
N ALA A 110 -5.90 -4.40 5.38
CA ALA A 110 -4.49 -4.28 5.04
C ALA A 110 -4.08 -2.82 4.87
N GLU A 111 -2.98 -2.43 5.52
CA GLU A 111 -2.31 -1.16 5.27
C GLU A 111 -0.91 -1.43 4.72
N VAL A 112 -0.49 -0.68 3.69
CA VAL A 112 0.83 -0.86 3.08
C VAL A 112 1.75 0.31 3.42
N VAL A 113 2.87 0.00 4.06
CA VAL A 113 3.95 0.94 4.39
C VAL A 113 5.13 0.78 3.42
N SER A 114 6.08 1.72 3.44
CA SER A 114 7.28 1.60 2.61
C SER A 114 8.25 0.56 3.17
N TYR A 115 9.14 0.02 2.32
CA TYR A 115 10.20 -0.89 2.76
C TYR A 115 11.13 -0.30 3.81
N ASP A 116 11.35 1.02 3.74
CA ASP A 116 12.21 1.72 4.69
C ASP A 116 11.53 1.82 6.04
N ASP A 117 10.24 2.14 6.06
CA ASP A 117 9.43 2.24 7.27
C ASP A 117 9.23 0.89 7.97
N ALA A 118 9.24 -0.20 7.19
CA ALA A 118 9.16 -1.58 7.70
C ALA A 118 10.52 -2.15 8.15
N SER A 119 11.65 -1.48 7.87
CA SER A 119 12.97 -2.03 8.22
C SER A 119 13.33 -1.76 9.69
N GLU A 120 13.82 -2.79 10.38
CA GLU A 120 14.33 -2.66 11.76
C GLU A 120 15.49 -1.65 11.80
N GLY A 121 15.26 -0.47 12.38
CA GLY A 121 16.25 0.59 12.55
C GLY A 121 15.89 1.95 11.94
N ALA A 122 14.93 2.02 11.02
CA ALA A 122 14.18 3.26 10.78
C ALA A 122 13.18 3.44 11.94
N SER A 123 12.83 4.67 12.33
CA SER A 123 11.88 4.93 13.42
C SER A 123 10.66 4.02 13.32
N GLY A 124 10.58 2.97 14.15
CA GLY A 124 9.59 1.88 14.08
C GLY A 124 8.14 2.30 14.35
N ASN A 125 7.86 3.59 14.34
CA ASN A 125 6.57 4.17 14.63
C ASN A 125 5.57 3.89 13.50
N GLU A 126 5.95 3.89 12.22
CA GLU A 126 4.93 3.81 11.16
C GLU A 126 4.23 2.44 11.10
N VAL A 127 4.97 1.34 11.30
CA VAL A 127 4.36 0.00 11.40
C VAL A 127 3.48 -0.09 12.64
N GLU A 128 3.94 0.44 13.79
CA GLU A 128 3.16 0.45 15.03
C GLU A 128 1.89 1.31 14.90
N GLU A 129 2.00 2.49 14.28
CA GLU A 129 0.89 3.39 14.02
C GLU A 129 -0.11 2.80 13.02
N ALA A 130 0.36 2.17 11.93
CA ALA A 130 -0.49 1.44 10.99
C ALA A 130 -1.20 0.28 11.70
N THR A 131 -0.48 -0.49 12.51
CA THR A 131 -1.04 -1.56 13.34
C THR A 131 -2.14 -1.02 14.27
N ALA A 132 -1.90 0.11 14.95
CA ALA A 132 -2.87 0.74 15.83
C ALA A 132 -4.11 1.25 15.07
N ARG A 133 -3.93 1.83 13.87
CA ARG A 133 -5.03 2.26 12.99
C ARG A 133 -5.88 1.07 12.56
N LEU A 134 -5.26 -0.02 12.11
CA LEU A 134 -5.93 -1.25 11.69
C LEU A 134 -6.68 -1.91 12.86
N ALA A 135 -6.06 -2.00 14.04
CA ALA A 135 -6.70 -2.53 15.24
C ALA A 135 -7.92 -1.69 15.64
N ALA A 136 -7.82 -0.36 15.58
CA ALA A 136 -8.94 0.54 15.84
C ALA A 136 -10.08 0.34 14.82
N ALA A 137 -9.77 0.20 13.53
CA ALA A 137 -10.76 -0.08 12.50
C ALA A 137 -11.43 -1.46 12.71
N ALA A 138 -10.67 -2.50 13.02
CA ALA A 138 -11.18 -3.84 13.30
C ALA A 138 -12.14 -3.84 14.51
N SER A 139 -11.82 -3.09 15.56
CA SER A 139 -12.68 -2.99 16.76
C SER A 139 -14.07 -2.40 16.49
N ARG A 140 -14.24 -1.66 15.39
CA ARG A 140 -15.51 -1.06 14.97
C ARG A 140 -16.40 -2.02 14.17
N LEU A 141 -15.96 -3.25 13.93
CA LEU A 141 -16.68 -4.25 13.14
C LEU A 141 -17.18 -5.44 14.01
N PRO A 142 -18.03 -5.18 15.03
CA PRO A 142 -18.53 -6.26 15.86
C PRO A 142 -19.39 -7.23 15.04
N GLY A 143 -19.11 -8.53 15.17
CA GLY A 143 -19.89 -9.58 14.52
C GLY A 143 -19.37 -10.04 13.16
N VAL A 144 -18.29 -9.45 12.64
CA VAL A 144 -17.59 -9.92 11.44
C VAL A 144 -16.22 -10.48 11.84
N ARG A 145 -15.87 -11.68 11.37
CA ARG A 145 -14.52 -12.25 11.59
C ARG A 145 -13.50 -11.34 10.92
N THR A 146 -12.76 -10.59 11.72
CA THR A 146 -11.87 -9.54 11.22
C THR A 146 -10.44 -9.82 11.64
N ASN A 147 -9.52 -9.87 10.68
CA ASN A 147 -8.08 -9.86 10.91
C ASN A 147 -7.47 -8.62 10.25
N TYR A 148 -6.22 -8.29 10.57
CA TYR A 148 -5.52 -7.20 9.93
C TYR A 148 -4.03 -7.48 9.74
N GLU A 149 -3.47 -6.91 8.68
CA GLU A 149 -2.08 -7.11 8.28
C GLU A 149 -1.45 -5.78 7.83
N VAL A 150 -0.21 -5.54 8.25
CA VAL A 150 0.61 -4.47 7.68
C VAL A 150 1.54 -5.09 6.66
N LEU A 151 1.49 -4.60 5.42
CA LEU A 151 2.36 -5.03 4.33
C LEU A 151 3.44 -3.99 4.08
N ALA A 152 4.59 -4.40 3.54
CA ALA A 152 5.66 -3.50 3.13
C ALA A 152 5.90 -3.60 1.63
N GLY A 153 5.92 -2.45 0.93
CA GLY A 153 6.27 -2.37 -0.49
C GLY A 153 5.39 -1.43 -1.31
N PRO A 154 5.37 -1.56 -2.65
CA PRO A 154 4.47 -0.79 -3.50
C PRO A 154 3.00 -1.16 -3.19
N PRO A 155 2.11 -0.21 -2.83
CA PRO A 155 0.77 -0.54 -2.34
C PRO A 155 -0.09 -1.38 -3.30
N GLY A 156 -0.08 -1.05 -4.59
CA GLY A 156 -0.85 -1.81 -5.59
C GLY A 156 -0.36 -3.25 -5.74
N GLU A 157 0.96 -3.44 -5.87
CA GLU A 157 1.59 -4.75 -5.99
C GLU A 157 1.41 -5.59 -4.73
N ALA A 158 1.64 -5.00 -3.55
CA ALA A 158 1.50 -5.67 -2.26
C ALA A 158 0.06 -6.15 -2.02
N LEU A 159 -0.94 -5.29 -2.24
CA LEU A 159 -2.35 -5.66 -2.07
C LEU A 159 -2.77 -6.75 -3.06
N ARG A 160 -2.34 -6.68 -4.33
CA ARG A 160 -2.66 -7.70 -5.33
C ARG A 160 -2.05 -9.06 -4.99
N GLN A 161 -0.77 -9.07 -4.65
CA GLN A 161 -0.06 -10.30 -4.31
C GLN A 161 -0.68 -10.93 -3.06
N PHE A 162 -0.91 -10.12 -2.02
CA PHE A 162 -1.53 -10.59 -0.79
C PHE A 162 -2.97 -11.08 -1.01
N ALA A 163 -3.75 -10.40 -1.85
CA ALA A 163 -5.09 -10.86 -2.23
C ALA A 163 -5.08 -12.23 -2.92
N GLU A 164 -4.13 -12.45 -3.83
CA GLU A 164 -3.95 -13.73 -4.52
C GLU A 164 -3.50 -14.82 -3.54
N GLU A 165 -2.54 -14.53 -2.67
CA GLU A 165 -2.01 -15.49 -1.67
C GLU A 165 -3.04 -15.90 -0.63
N GLN A 166 -3.93 -14.98 -0.24
CA GLN A 166 -4.99 -15.23 0.75
C GLN A 166 -6.31 -15.72 0.14
N GLU A 167 -6.33 -15.95 -1.17
CA GLU A 167 -7.50 -16.43 -1.93
C GLU A 167 -8.77 -15.61 -1.61
N VAL A 168 -8.64 -14.28 -1.57
CA VAL A 168 -9.77 -13.42 -1.23
C VAL A 168 -10.76 -13.32 -2.39
N ASP A 169 -12.05 -13.26 -2.08
CA ASP A 169 -13.12 -13.15 -3.06
C ASP A 169 -13.26 -11.75 -3.66
N LEU A 170 -12.88 -10.72 -2.88
CA LEU A 170 -13.05 -9.32 -3.26
C LEU A 170 -11.99 -8.45 -2.57
N LEU A 171 -11.23 -7.70 -3.39
CA LEU A 171 -10.35 -6.63 -2.93
C LEU A 171 -11.09 -5.29 -2.99
N VAL A 172 -11.20 -4.61 -1.86
CA VAL A 172 -11.86 -3.31 -1.73
C VAL A 172 -10.81 -2.23 -1.49
N VAL A 173 -10.89 -1.15 -2.25
CA VAL A 173 -10.08 0.05 -2.02
C VAL A 173 -10.92 1.30 -2.24
N SER A 174 -10.53 2.40 -1.61
CA SER A 174 -11.06 3.71 -1.96
C SER A 174 -10.55 4.12 -3.35
N ARG A 175 -11.36 4.90 -4.07
CA ARG A 175 -10.94 5.49 -5.35
C ARG A 175 -9.69 6.34 -5.21
N ARG A 176 -9.48 6.95 -4.03
CA ARG A 176 -8.39 7.88 -3.71
C ARG A 176 -7.91 7.66 -2.28
N GLY A 177 -6.62 7.90 -2.07
CA GLY A 177 -5.99 7.90 -0.75
C GLY A 177 -5.66 9.30 -0.24
N ARG A 178 -4.79 9.37 0.77
CA ARG A 178 -4.36 10.61 1.45
C ARG A 178 -3.91 11.72 0.47
N GLY A 179 -4.47 12.92 0.61
CA GLY A 179 -3.93 14.17 0.05
C GLY A 179 -4.12 14.42 -1.46
N LEU A 180 -4.92 13.62 -2.16
CA LEU A 180 -5.09 13.70 -3.62
C LEU A 180 -6.35 14.47 -4.07
N SER A 181 -6.28 15.09 -5.26
CA SER A 181 -7.37 15.88 -5.85
C SER A 181 -8.65 15.06 -6.11
N LYS A 182 -9.83 15.66 -5.93
CA LYS A 182 -11.12 14.93 -5.97
C LYS A 182 -11.58 14.39 -7.34
N ARG A 183 -10.90 14.72 -8.44
CA ARG A 183 -11.38 14.42 -9.81
C ARG A 183 -10.74 13.20 -10.46
N LEU A 184 -9.59 12.74 -9.97
CA LEU A 184 -8.80 11.68 -10.60
C LEU A 184 -8.84 10.38 -9.80
N MET A 185 -8.68 9.24 -10.47
CA MET A 185 -8.47 7.95 -9.82
C MET A 185 -7.06 7.92 -9.22
N GLY A 186 -6.91 7.33 -8.05
CA GLY A 186 -5.60 7.15 -7.41
C GLY A 186 -4.72 6.19 -8.21
N SER A 187 -3.40 6.30 -8.03
CA SER A 187 -2.43 5.39 -8.65
C SER A 187 -2.66 3.93 -8.22
N VAL A 188 -2.95 3.71 -6.92
CA VAL A 188 -3.18 2.38 -6.35
C VAL A 188 -4.46 1.77 -6.90
N SER A 189 -5.59 2.48 -6.86
CA SER A 189 -6.86 1.97 -7.39
C SER A 189 -6.80 1.72 -8.90
N SER A 190 -6.10 2.58 -9.66
CA SER A 190 -5.85 2.35 -11.08
C SER A 190 -5.01 1.11 -11.35
N ASP A 191 -3.94 0.90 -10.59
CA ASP A 191 -3.08 -0.28 -10.71
C ASP A 191 -3.85 -1.57 -10.41
N LEU A 192 -4.62 -1.58 -9.32
CA LEU A 192 -5.43 -2.71 -8.92
C LEU A 192 -6.49 -3.08 -9.96
N VAL A 193 -7.24 -2.10 -10.49
CA VAL A 193 -8.25 -2.36 -11.52
C VAL A 193 -7.64 -2.94 -12.80
N GLN A 194 -6.43 -2.51 -13.17
CA GLN A 194 -5.78 -2.95 -14.40
C GLN A 194 -5.13 -4.33 -14.26
N HIS A 195 -4.57 -4.64 -13.10
CA HIS A 195 -3.69 -5.78 -12.95
C HIS A 195 -4.25 -6.88 -12.05
N ALA A 196 -5.25 -6.62 -11.19
CA ALA A 196 -5.69 -7.60 -10.19
C ALA A 196 -6.28 -8.87 -10.80
N LYS A 197 -5.92 -10.02 -10.22
CA LYS A 197 -6.51 -11.32 -10.60
C LYS A 197 -7.78 -11.62 -9.81
N VAL A 198 -7.97 -10.94 -8.68
CA VAL A 198 -9.20 -10.99 -7.89
C VAL A 198 -10.13 -9.84 -8.30
N PRO A 199 -11.46 -9.98 -8.14
CA PRO A 199 -12.39 -8.87 -8.29
C PRO A 199 -11.99 -7.67 -7.42
N VAL A 200 -12.07 -6.46 -7.99
CA VAL A 200 -11.74 -5.21 -7.28
C VAL A 200 -12.98 -4.32 -7.19
N LEU A 201 -13.37 -3.96 -5.98
CA LEU A 201 -14.37 -2.93 -5.70
C LEU A 201 -13.68 -1.61 -5.39
N VAL A 202 -13.90 -0.62 -6.24
CA VAL A 202 -13.43 0.74 -6.01
C VAL A 202 -14.59 1.58 -5.47
N VAL A 203 -14.47 2.06 -4.23
CA VAL A 203 -15.51 2.85 -3.58
C VAL A 203 -15.26 4.35 -3.81
N GLU A 204 -16.28 5.05 -4.29
CA GLU A 204 -16.27 6.50 -4.45
C GLU A 204 -16.74 7.22 -3.16
N PRO A 205 -16.23 8.42 -2.87
CA PRO A 205 -16.61 9.19 -1.67
C PRO A 205 -18.02 9.80 -1.75
#